data_AF-A0A1H1ZVB2-F1
#
_entry.id   AF-A0A1H1ZVB2-F1
#
_cell.length_a   1.000
_cell.length_b   1.000
_cell.length_c   1.000
_cell.angle_alpha   90.00
_cell.angle_beta   90.00
_cell.angle_gamma   90.00
#
_symmetry.space_group_name_H-M   'P 1'
#
loop_
_entity.id
_entity.type
_entity.pdbx_description
1 polymer ?
#
loop_
_entity_poly.entity_id
_entity_poly.type
_entity_poly.pdbx_seq_one_letter_code
_entity_poly.pdbx_strand_id
1 'polypeptide(L)'
;MKKLFLLFCLVTASVSFAFADTIAINHFVVKENPFAQDQVAIVATDSLNNTQSDVDGQFTFTINGFEEVLKFNKGVAFYDHKLQHSSFIYAKHINDSGTHAMLYYIYRNDKLNCIHISWIAMLCIPLGLILLAYMFKRFIIIAAIIFCIFVYFNYHNGLSVPTFFESIIDGLKSIF
;
A
#
# COMPACT_ATOMS: atom_id res chain seq x y z
N MET A 1 -31.18 50.31 36.33
CA MET A 1 -29.81 49.74 36.27
C MET A 1 -29.78 48.21 36.32
N LYS A 2 -30.46 47.53 37.28
CA LYS A 2 -30.50 46.05 37.33
C LYS A 2 -31.02 45.35 36.07
N LYS A 3 -32.05 45.89 35.41
CA LYS A 3 -32.62 45.33 34.17
C LYS A 3 -31.67 45.41 32.96
N LEU A 4 -30.85 46.47 32.92
CA LEU A 4 -29.88 46.68 31.83
C LEU A 4 -28.68 45.73 31.97
N PHE A 5 -28.25 45.46 33.21
CA PHE A 5 -27.21 44.47 33.51
C PHE A 5 -27.66 43.05 33.16
N LEU A 6 -28.92 42.72 33.47
CA LEU A 6 -29.50 41.40 33.16
C LEU A 6 -29.63 41.19 31.64
N LEU A 7 -29.99 42.24 30.90
CA LEU A 7 -30.01 42.21 29.43
C LEU A 7 -28.61 42.01 28.84
N PHE A 8 -27.60 42.70 29.41
CA PHE A 8 -26.21 42.55 28.97
C PHE A 8 -25.67 41.13 29.20
N CYS A 9 -25.95 40.52 30.36
CA CYS A 9 -25.60 39.12 30.63
C CYS A 9 -26.30 38.13 29.70
N LEU A 10 -27.55 38.38 29.32
CA LEU A 10 -28.29 37.48 28.42
C LEU A 10 -27.73 37.51 27.00
N VAL A 11 -27.32 38.69 26.53
CA VAL A 11 -26.72 38.86 25.19
C VAL A 11 -25.33 38.24 25.13
N THR A 12 -24.49 38.40 26.16
CA THR A 12 -23.16 37.78 26.19
C THR A 12 -23.22 36.25 26.36
N ALA A 13 -24.22 35.72 27.06
CA ALA A 13 -24.44 34.27 27.17
C ALA A 13 -24.96 33.63 25.86
N SER A 14 -25.55 34.41 24.96
CA SER A 14 -26.06 33.91 23.67
C SER A 14 -24.99 33.76 22.58
N VAL A 15 -23.75 34.22 22.84
CA VAL A 15 -22.61 34.01 21.93
C VAL A 15 -22.05 32.60 22.15
N SER A 16 -22.83 31.59 21.80
CA SER A 16 -22.33 30.23 21.64
C SER A 16 -21.76 30.11 20.22
N PHE A 17 -20.47 29.86 20.10
CA PHE A 17 -19.85 29.53 18.82
C PHE A 17 -20.39 28.17 18.34
N ALA A 18 -21.28 28.19 17.35
CA ALA A 18 -21.65 26.99 16.64
C ALA A 18 -20.48 26.62 15.71
N PHE A 19 -19.71 25.60 16.08
CA PHE A 19 -18.81 24.95 15.13
C PHE A 19 -19.70 24.12 14.21
N ALA A 20 -19.67 24.44 12.91
CA ALA A 20 -20.22 23.52 11.93
C ALA A 20 -19.28 22.31 11.89
N ASP A 21 -19.80 21.12 12.24
CA ASP A 21 -19.07 19.88 12.01
C ASP A 21 -18.92 19.68 10.50
N THR A 22 -17.76 20.05 9.97
CA THR A 22 -17.40 19.74 8.59
C THR A 22 -17.21 18.22 8.51
N ILE A 23 -18.12 17.55 7.80
CA ILE A 23 -17.97 16.13 7.48
C ILE A 23 -16.70 15.97 6.63
N ALA A 24 -15.68 15.32 7.19
CA ALA A 24 -14.38 15.14 6.56
C ALA A 24 -14.06 13.66 6.36
N ILE A 25 -13.72 13.28 5.13
CA ILE A 25 -13.34 11.90 4.80
C ILE A 25 -11.84 11.72 5.04
N ASN A 26 -11.48 11.13 6.17
CA ASN A 26 -10.07 10.93 6.54
C ASN A 26 -9.56 9.52 6.23
N HIS A 27 -10.46 8.56 6.10
CA HIS A 27 -10.14 7.22 5.63
C HIS A 27 -11.21 6.77 4.64
N PHE A 28 -10.79 6.08 3.61
CA PHE A 28 -11.69 5.55 2.60
C PHE A 28 -11.07 4.31 1.98
N VAL A 29 -11.88 3.43 1.42
CA VAL A 29 -11.43 2.20 0.77
C VAL A 29 -12.07 2.07 -0.61
N VAL A 30 -11.36 1.44 -1.53
CA VAL A 30 -11.89 1.13 -2.87
C VAL A 30 -12.40 -0.32 -2.85
N LYS A 31 -13.66 -0.51 -3.24
CA LYS A 31 -14.34 -1.81 -3.29
C LYS A 31 -15.01 -2.00 -4.65
N GLU A 32 -15.38 -3.24 -4.96
CA GLU A 32 -16.24 -3.54 -6.11
C GLU A 32 -17.59 -2.83 -5.99
N ASN A 33 -18.14 -2.34 -7.10
CA ASN A 33 -19.50 -1.83 -7.13
C ASN A 33 -20.50 -3.02 -7.18
N PRO A 34 -21.36 -3.21 -6.17
CA PRO A 34 -22.32 -4.32 -6.17
C PRO A 34 -23.49 -4.11 -7.15
N PHE A 35 -23.69 -2.88 -7.65
CA PHE A 35 -24.83 -2.51 -8.49
C PHE A 35 -24.48 -2.41 -9.98
N ALA A 36 -23.20 -2.29 -10.32
CA ALA A 36 -22.75 -2.15 -11.70
C ALA A 36 -21.48 -2.96 -11.96
N GLN A 37 -21.46 -3.66 -13.09
CA GLN A 37 -20.29 -4.40 -13.53
C GLN A 37 -19.18 -3.46 -13.98
N ASP A 38 -17.94 -3.91 -13.81
CA ASP A 38 -16.72 -3.22 -14.22
C ASP A 38 -16.52 -1.83 -13.58
N GLN A 39 -17.20 -1.53 -12.48
CA GLN A 39 -17.06 -0.28 -11.74
C GLN A 39 -16.65 -0.54 -10.29
N VAL A 40 -16.00 0.46 -9.69
CA VAL A 40 -15.64 0.43 -8.27
C VAL A 40 -16.45 1.46 -7.50
N ALA A 41 -16.56 1.23 -6.20
CA ALA A 41 -17.11 2.17 -5.24
C ALA A 41 -15.99 2.64 -4.30
N ILE A 42 -16.01 3.91 -3.96
CA ILE A 42 -15.19 4.50 -2.90
C ILE A 42 -16.07 4.59 -1.66
N VAL A 43 -15.62 3.98 -0.57
CA VAL A 43 -16.37 3.89 0.68
C VAL A 43 -15.60 4.65 1.75
N ALA A 44 -16.20 5.69 2.32
CA ALA A 44 -15.67 6.39 3.48
C ALA A 44 -15.74 5.48 4.72
N THR A 45 -14.64 5.36 5.45
CA THR A 45 -14.50 4.45 6.59
C THR A 45 -13.78 5.11 7.75
N ASP A 46 -13.85 4.49 8.92
CA ASP A 46 -12.95 4.80 10.04
C ASP A 46 -11.62 4.03 9.92
N SER A 47 -10.74 4.16 10.91
CA SER A 47 -9.45 3.45 11.00
C SER A 47 -9.58 1.93 11.22
N LEU A 48 -10.79 1.46 11.57
CA LEU A 48 -11.13 0.05 11.75
C LEU A 48 -11.88 -0.52 10.53
N ASN A 49 -11.94 0.25 9.42
CA ASN A 49 -12.65 -0.09 8.18
C ASN A 49 -14.18 -0.18 8.31
N ASN A 50 -14.79 0.39 9.35
CA ASN A 50 -16.24 0.51 9.44
C ASN A 50 -16.71 1.67 8.57
N THR A 51 -17.79 1.48 7.80
CA THR A 51 -18.34 2.52 6.93
C THR A 51 -18.92 3.69 7.73
N GLN A 52 -18.53 4.91 7.37
CA GLN A 52 -19.04 6.15 7.95
C GLN A 52 -20.33 6.57 7.25
N SER A 53 -21.47 6.16 7.81
CA SER A 53 -22.80 6.37 7.20
C SER A 53 -23.30 7.81 7.29
N ASP A 54 -22.63 8.65 8.06
CA ASP A 54 -22.84 10.09 8.22
C ASP A 54 -22.23 10.91 7.08
N VAL A 55 -21.38 10.29 6.23
CA VAL A 55 -20.77 10.96 5.08
C VAL A 55 -21.75 11.02 3.91
N ASP A 56 -22.36 12.19 3.73
CA ASP A 56 -23.27 12.51 2.63
C ASP A 56 -22.87 13.83 1.96
N GLY A 57 -22.79 13.85 0.62
CA GLY A 57 -22.44 15.06 -0.12
C GLY A 57 -21.62 14.82 -1.38
N GLN A 58 -21.04 15.89 -1.91
CA GLN A 58 -20.13 15.83 -3.06
C GLN A 58 -18.72 16.12 -2.56
N PHE A 59 -17.79 15.22 -2.88
CA PHE A 59 -16.40 15.31 -2.46
C PHE A 59 -15.50 15.17 -3.69
N THR A 60 -14.52 16.06 -3.80
CA THR A 60 -13.54 16.01 -4.86
C THR A 60 -12.45 15.00 -4.52
N PHE A 61 -12.20 14.08 -5.45
CA PHE A 61 -11.12 13.11 -5.41
C PHE A 61 -10.23 13.31 -6.63
N THR A 62 -8.93 13.09 -6.47
CA THR A 62 -8.02 12.90 -7.59
C THR A 62 -7.81 11.40 -7.79
N ILE A 63 -8.29 10.84 -8.89
CA ILE A 63 -8.15 9.43 -9.24
C ILE A 63 -7.18 9.31 -10.42
N ASN A 64 -6.06 8.63 -10.23
CA ASN A 64 -4.99 8.47 -11.24
C ASN A 64 -4.52 9.80 -11.86
N GLY A 65 -4.60 10.89 -11.10
CA GLY A 65 -4.21 12.24 -11.55
C GLY A 65 -5.35 13.07 -12.14
N PHE A 66 -6.54 12.51 -12.34
CA PHE A 66 -7.72 13.23 -12.81
C PHE A 66 -8.60 13.64 -11.63
N GLU A 67 -9.09 14.86 -11.65
CA GLU A 67 -10.00 15.37 -10.63
C GLU A 67 -11.43 14.94 -10.95
N GLU A 68 -12.10 14.32 -9.98
CA GLU A 68 -13.46 13.81 -10.09
C GLU A 68 -14.28 14.17 -8.86
N VAL A 69 -15.51 14.61 -9.10
CA VAL A 69 -16.47 14.91 -8.05
C VAL A 69 -17.33 13.68 -7.80
N LEU A 70 -17.14 13.07 -6.64
CA LEU A 70 -17.85 11.86 -6.24
C LEU A 70 -19.02 12.21 -5.32
N LYS A 71 -20.18 11.65 -5.61
CA LYS A 71 -21.38 11.82 -4.79
C LYS A 71 -21.47 10.69 -3.78
N PHE A 72 -21.18 11.01 -2.52
CA PHE A 72 -21.34 10.10 -1.40
C PHE A 72 -22.80 10.08 -0.94
N ASN A 73 -23.33 8.87 -0.80
CA ASN A 73 -24.57 8.58 -0.12
C ASN A 73 -24.31 7.56 0.99
N LYS A 74 -24.53 7.94 2.25
CA LYS A 74 -24.28 7.11 3.43
C LYS A 74 -22.90 6.46 3.43
N GLY A 75 -21.87 7.24 3.12
CA GLY A 75 -20.49 6.80 3.09
C GLY A 75 -20.07 6.03 1.85
N VAL A 76 -20.91 5.91 0.82
CA VAL A 76 -20.55 5.22 -0.43
C VAL A 76 -20.71 6.15 -1.62
N ALA A 77 -19.69 6.24 -2.45
CA ALA A 77 -19.75 6.87 -3.76
C ALA A 77 -19.35 5.89 -4.85
N PHE A 78 -20.00 5.99 -6.01
CA PHE A 78 -19.68 5.17 -7.17
C PHE A 78 -18.76 5.94 -8.10
N TYR A 79 -17.77 5.23 -8.65
CA TYR A 79 -16.87 5.74 -9.66
C TYR A 79 -17.31 5.16 -11.01
N ASP A 80 -17.87 6.02 -11.86
CA ASP A 80 -18.63 5.59 -13.05
C ASP A 80 -17.73 5.11 -14.21
N HIS A 81 -16.43 5.35 -14.14
CA HIS A 81 -15.49 4.91 -15.16
C HIS A 81 -15.33 3.39 -15.15
N LYS A 82 -15.69 2.76 -16.27
CA LYS A 82 -15.59 1.31 -16.45
C LYS A 82 -14.13 0.87 -16.62
N LEU A 83 -13.73 -0.14 -15.85
CA LEU A 83 -12.41 -0.73 -15.87
C LEU A 83 -12.37 -1.94 -16.79
N GLN A 84 -12.05 -1.75 -18.07
CA GLN A 84 -11.96 -2.81 -19.09
C GLN A 84 -10.89 -3.88 -18.79
N HIS A 85 -9.85 -3.51 -18.04
CA HIS A 85 -8.71 -4.37 -17.71
C HIS A 85 -8.29 -4.16 -16.26
N SER A 86 -7.49 -5.10 -15.73
CA SER A 86 -6.83 -4.91 -14.44
C SER A 86 -6.00 -3.64 -14.46
N SER A 87 -6.15 -2.80 -13.44
CA SER A 87 -5.55 -1.46 -13.43
C SER A 87 -5.25 -1.00 -12.00
N PHE A 88 -4.35 -0.04 -11.87
CA PHE A 88 -4.12 0.65 -10.61
C PHE A 88 -5.14 1.78 -10.44
N ILE A 89 -5.62 1.95 -9.21
CA ILE A 89 -6.39 3.11 -8.77
C ILE A 89 -5.60 3.77 -7.65
N TYR A 90 -5.00 4.91 -7.96
CA TYR A 90 -4.47 5.84 -6.98
C TYR A 90 -5.52 6.91 -6.72
N ALA A 91 -6.23 6.78 -5.61
CA ALA A 91 -7.25 7.72 -5.19
C ALA A 91 -6.70 8.63 -4.10
N LYS A 92 -6.88 9.94 -4.26
CA LYS A 92 -6.42 10.96 -3.31
C LYS A 92 -7.56 11.92 -3.01
N HIS A 93 -7.76 12.23 -1.73
CA HIS A 93 -8.68 13.24 -1.27
C HIS A 93 -7.92 14.27 -0.42
N ILE A 94 -8.29 15.54 -0.56
CA ILE A 94 -7.71 16.64 0.19
C ILE A 94 -8.85 17.33 0.93
N ASN A 95 -8.69 17.49 2.23
CA ASN A 95 -9.62 18.19 3.10
C ASN A 95 -8.85 19.03 4.13
N ASP A 96 -9.57 19.67 5.05
CA ASP A 96 -8.99 20.55 6.07
C ASP A 96 -8.01 19.83 7.02
N SER A 97 -8.14 18.50 7.16
CA SER A 97 -7.24 17.69 8.00
C SER A 97 -5.95 17.26 7.29
N GLY A 98 -5.89 17.37 5.96
CA GLY A 98 -4.71 17.04 5.17
C GLY A 98 -5.00 16.29 3.87
N THR A 99 -3.98 15.59 3.40
CA THR A 99 -4.04 14.77 2.18
C THR A 99 -4.12 13.30 2.53
N HIS A 100 -5.17 12.63 2.05
CA HIS A 100 -5.44 11.22 2.27
C HIS A 100 -5.36 10.50 0.93
N ALA A 101 -4.44 9.56 0.79
CA ALA A 101 -4.22 8.86 -0.47
C ALA A 101 -4.14 7.34 -0.26
N MET A 102 -4.72 6.60 -1.18
CA MET A 102 -4.69 5.14 -1.21
C MET A 102 -4.38 4.64 -2.60
N LEU A 103 -3.58 3.58 -2.66
CA LEU A 103 -3.27 2.86 -3.89
C LEU A 103 -3.89 1.48 -3.84
N TYR A 104 -4.63 1.13 -4.89
CA TYR A 104 -5.21 -0.19 -5.09
C TYR A 104 -4.77 -0.75 -6.43
N TYR A 105 -4.54 -2.05 -6.49
CA TYR A 105 -4.54 -2.80 -7.73
C TYR A 105 -5.90 -3.49 -7.87
N ILE A 106 -6.62 -3.14 -8.92
CA ILE A 106 -7.90 -3.74 -9.26
C ILE A 106 -7.61 -4.88 -10.22
N TYR A 107 -7.77 -6.11 -9.73
CA TYR A 107 -7.59 -7.30 -10.52
C TYR A 107 -8.93 -7.73 -11.13
N ARG A 108 -9.00 -7.64 -12.46
CA ARG A 108 -10.20 -8.02 -13.23
C ARG A 108 -10.20 -9.53 -13.48
N ASN A 109 -11.21 -10.18 -12.91
CA ASN A 109 -11.68 -11.52 -13.27
C ASN A 109 -13.16 -11.41 -13.67
N ASP A 110 -13.98 -12.43 -13.38
CA ASP A 110 -15.45 -12.36 -13.44
C ASP A 110 -16.04 -11.23 -12.57
N LYS A 111 -15.29 -10.84 -11.53
CA LYS A 111 -15.56 -9.75 -10.60
C LYS A 111 -14.31 -8.90 -10.39
N LEU A 112 -14.49 -7.68 -9.91
CA LEU A 112 -13.37 -6.78 -9.62
C LEU A 112 -12.82 -7.02 -8.21
N ASN A 113 -11.62 -7.59 -8.13
CA ASN A 113 -10.93 -7.78 -6.85
C ASN A 113 -10.07 -6.57 -6.54
N CYS A 114 -10.41 -5.84 -5.47
CA CYS A 114 -9.69 -4.63 -5.06
C CYS A 114 -8.62 -4.98 -4.03
N ILE A 115 -7.34 -4.92 -4.41
CA ILE A 115 -6.21 -5.25 -3.54
C ILE A 115 -5.52 -3.96 -3.11
N HIS A 116 -5.59 -3.63 -1.81
CA HIS A 116 -4.89 -2.47 -1.26
C HIS A 116 -3.38 -2.68 -1.28
N ILE A 117 -2.65 -1.68 -1.79
CA ILE A 117 -1.19 -1.67 -1.82
C ILE A 117 -0.69 -0.66 -0.81
N SER A 118 -0.05 -1.16 0.25
CA SER A 118 0.63 -0.31 1.22
C SER A 118 1.84 0.38 0.59
N TRP A 119 2.02 1.66 0.91
CA TRP A 119 3.23 2.42 0.56
C TRP A 119 4.50 1.75 1.10
N ILE A 120 4.39 1.06 2.24
CA ILE A 120 5.50 0.32 2.86
C ILE A 120 5.93 -0.81 1.93
N ALA A 121 4.97 -1.53 1.32
CA ALA A 121 5.29 -2.58 0.36
C ALA A 121 5.99 -2.01 -0.89
N MET A 122 5.53 -0.86 -1.42
CA MET A 122 6.18 -0.18 -2.54
C MET A 122 7.63 0.20 -2.25
N LEU A 123 7.96 0.57 -1.00
CA LEU A 123 9.32 0.91 -0.59
C LEU A 123 10.16 -0.34 -0.27
N CYS A 124 9.57 -1.34 0.40
CA CYS A 124 10.27 -2.54 0.84
C CYS A 124 10.70 -3.43 -0.33
N ILE A 125 9.92 -3.54 -1.40
CA ILE A 125 10.27 -4.37 -2.57
C ILE A 125 11.60 -3.92 -3.21
N PRO A 126 11.79 -2.65 -3.63
CA PRO A 126 13.04 -2.22 -4.23
C PRO A 126 14.21 -2.28 -3.25
N LEU A 127 14.00 -1.89 -1.98
CA LEU A 127 15.05 -2.00 -0.96
C LEU A 127 15.46 -3.45 -0.70
N GLY A 128 14.51 -4.36 -0.68
CA GLY A 128 14.74 -5.80 -0.53
C GLY A 128 15.56 -6.37 -1.69
N LEU A 129 15.27 -5.95 -2.92
CA LEU A 129 16.07 -6.34 -4.09
C LEU A 129 17.52 -5.84 -4.01
N ILE A 130 17.72 -4.59 -3.58
CA ILE A 130 19.07 -4.03 -3.38
C ILE A 130 19.82 -4.81 -2.29
N LEU A 131 19.15 -5.13 -1.18
CA LEU A 131 19.73 -5.90 -0.09
C LEU A 131 20.09 -7.32 -0.53
N LEU A 132 19.21 -8.00 -1.27
CA LEU A 132 19.49 -9.31 -1.86
C LEU A 132 20.71 -9.25 -2.79
N ALA A 133 20.75 -8.29 -3.71
CA ALA A 133 21.89 -8.10 -4.60
C ALA A 133 23.21 -7.87 -3.83
N TYR A 134 23.15 -7.08 -2.76
CA TYR A 134 24.29 -6.82 -1.88
C TYR A 134 24.78 -8.09 -1.14
N MET A 135 23.85 -8.90 -0.63
CA MET A 135 24.17 -10.17 0.02
C MET A 135 24.83 -11.14 -0.95
N PHE A 136 24.33 -11.27 -2.17
CA PHE A 136 24.92 -12.10 -3.22
C PHE A 136 26.39 -11.74 -3.49
N LYS A 137 26.73 -10.44 -3.55
CA LYS A 137 28.12 -9.99 -3.73
C LYS A 137 29.04 -10.51 -2.62
N ARG A 138 28.59 -10.47 -1.36
CA ARG A 138 29.39 -10.99 -0.23
C ARG A 138 29.54 -12.51 -0.29
N PHE A 139 28.48 -13.23 -0.64
CA PHE A 139 28.55 -14.70 -0.80
C PHE A 139 29.54 -15.13 -1.88
N ILE A 140 29.58 -14.44 -3.02
CA ILE A 140 30.55 -14.74 -4.10
C ILE A 140 31.99 -14.57 -3.59
N ILE A 141 32.28 -13.51 -2.84
CA ILE A 141 33.62 -13.27 -2.29
C ILE A 141 34.01 -14.38 -1.30
N ILE A 142 33.10 -14.72 -0.38
CA ILE A 142 33.35 -15.79 0.61
C ILE A 142 33.57 -17.13 -0.09
N ALA A 143 32.75 -17.48 -1.07
CA ALA A 143 32.88 -18.71 -1.86
C ALA A 143 34.23 -18.75 -2.60
N ALA A 144 34.67 -17.65 -3.20
CA ALA A 144 35.97 -17.56 -3.86
C ALA A 144 37.14 -17.76 -2.87
N ILE A 145 37.08 -17.17 -1.67
CA ILE A 145 38.10 -17.36 -0.64
C ILE A 145 38.17 -18.82 -0.20
N ILE A 146 37.02 -19.44 0.12
CA ILE A 146 36.94 -20.85 0.50
C ILE A 146 37.47 -21.74 -0.62
N PHE A 147 37.11 -21.46 -1.86
CA PHE A 147 37.58 -22.20 -3.03
C PHE A 147 39.10 -22.11 -3.18
N CYS A 148 39.69 -20.92 -3.03
CA CYS A 148 41.14 -20.75 -3.06
C CYS A 148 41.84 -21.53 -1.95
N ILE A 149 41.34 -21.47 -0.71
CA ILE A 149 41.87 -22.24 0.42
C ILE A 149 41.77 -23.75 0.13
N PHE A 150 40.63 -24.20 -0.39
CA PHE A 150 40.39 -25.59 -0.74
C PHE A 150 41.36 -26.09 -1.81
N VAL A 151 41.54 -25.34 -2.91
CA VAL A 151 42.50 -25.69 -3.97
C VAL A 151 43.93 -25.71 -3.43
N TYR A 152 44.32 -24.69 -2.65
CA TYR A 152 45.64 -24.61 -2.03
C TYR A 152 45.92 -25.83 -1.12
N PHE A 153 44.96 -26.19 -0.26
CA PHE A 153 45.07 -27.34 0.63
C PHE A 153 45.20 -28.66 -0.15
N ASN A 154 44.37 -28.90 -1.16
CA ASN A 154 44.45 -30.12 -1.96
C ASN A 154 45.79 -30.24 -2.70
N TYR A 155 46.22 -29.15 -3.35
CA TYR A 155 47.50 -29.12 -4.06
C TYR A 155 48.69 -29.38 -3.14
N HIS A 156 48.75 -28.73 -1.97
CA HIS A 156 49.84 -28.93 -1.01
C HIS A 156 49.87 -30.32 -0.37
N ASN A 157 48.73 -31.01 -0.29
CA ASN A 157 48.65 -32.37 0.21
C ASN A 157 48.83 -33.43 -0.89
N GLY A 158 49.37 -33.04 -2.05
CA GLY A 158 49.75 -33.96 -3.13
C GLY A 158 48.61 -34.37 -4.06
N LEU A 159 47.43 -33.75 -3.93
CA LEU A 159 46.31 -33.99 -4.82
C LEU A 159 46.32 -32.95 -5.95
N SER A 160 46.77 -33.37 -7.13
CA SER A 160 46.72 -32.54 -8.33
C SER A 160 45.28 -32.38 -8.85
N VAL A 161 45.03 -31.33 -9.65
CA VAL A 161 43.69 -31.05 -10.20
C VAL A 161 43.09 -32.26 -10.94
N PRO A 162 43.81 -32.98 -11.82
CA PRO A 162 43.28 -34.18 -12.49
C PRO A 162 42.88 -35.28 -11.51
N THR A 163 43.77 -35.62 -10.57
CA THR A 163 43.54 -36.68 -9.57
C THR A 163 42.41 -36.34 -8.60
N PHE A 164 42.16 -35.04 -8.36
CA PHE A 164 41.01 -34.58 -7.58
C PHE A 164 39.69 -34.94 -8.27
N PHE A 165 39.53 -34.59 -9.56
CA PHE A 165 38.34 -34.93 -10.32
C PHE A 165 38.17 -36.45 -10.49
N GLU A 166 39.27 -37.19 -10.72
CA GLU A 166 39.25 -38.66 -10.72
C GLU A 166 38.70 -39.21 -9.40
N SER A 167 39.17 -38.70 -8.25
CA SER A 167 38.66 -39.12 -6.93
C SER A 167 37.17 -38.86 -6.74
N ILE A 168 36.64 -37.75 -7.27
CA ILE A 168 35.21 -37.43 -7.21
C ILE A 168 34.42 -38.43 -8.06
N ILE A 169 34.89 -38.72 -9.28
CA ILE A 169 34.25 -39.65 -10.20
C ILE A 169 34.26 -41.07 -9.63
N ASP A 170 35.40 -41.51 -9.09
CA ASP A 170 35.53 -42.85 -8.49
C ASP A 170 34.71 -42.97 -7.20
N GLY A 171 34.65 -41.91 -6.39
CA GLY A 171 33.74 -41.83 -5.24
C GLY A 171 32.27 -41.94 -5.64
N LEU A 172 31.85 -41.22 -6.68
CA LEU A 172 30.50 -41.32 -7.25
C LEU A 172 30.18 -42.73 -7.78
N LYS A 173 31.11 -43.36 -8.51
CA LYS A 173 30.96 -44.75 -9.00
C LYS A 173 30.90 -45.80 -7.88
N SER A 174 31.40 -45.49 -6.68
CA SER A 174 31.29 -46.41 -5.54
C SER A 174 29.89 -46.38 -4.90
N ILE A 175 29.13 -45.31 -5.13
CA ILE A 175 27.80 -45.06 -4.55
C ILE A 175 26.68 -45.44 -5.52
N PHE A 176 26.92 -45.33 -6.84
CA PHE A 176 25.98 -45.68 -7.91
C PHE A 176 26.42 -46.94 -8.68
#